data_AF-A0A3M1QVS8-F1
#
_entry.id   AF-A0A3M1QVS8-F1
#
_cell.length_a   1.000
_cell.length_b   1.000
_cell.length_c   1.000
_cell.angle_alpha   90.00
_cell.angle_beta   90.00
_cell.angle_gamma   90.00
#
_symmetry.space_group_name_H-M   'P 1'
#
loop_
_entity.id
_entity.type
_entity.pdbx_description
1 polymer ?
#
loop_
_entity_poly.entity_id
_entity_poly.type
_entity_poly.pdbx_seq_one_letter_code
_entity_poly.pdbx_strand_id
1 'polypeptide(L)' 'MEAPLVTVVVPTRDRPELLGEALEGIAEQRFSDYEVVVVDDSPGGEAAAVNRQVVRRFGDRFR' A
#
# COMPACT_ATOMS: atom_id res chain seq x y z
N MET A 1 19.46 -7.99 19.07
CA MET A 1 19.52 -7.76 17.62
C MET A 1 18.31 -6.92 17.29
N GLU A 2 18.50 -5.77 16.65
CA GLU A 2 17.38 -4.97 16.15
C GLU A 2 16.74 -5.71 14.97
N ALA A 3 15.41 -5.65 14.84
CA ALA A 3 14.75 -6.22 13.67
C ALA A 3 15.18 -5.42 12.43
N PRO A 4 15.31 -6.04 11.24
CA PRO A 4 15.60 -5.29 10.03
C PRO A 4 14.36 -4.48 9.62
N LEU A 5 14.57 -3.27 9.12
CA LEU A 5 13.51 -2.56 8.40
C LEU A 5 13.14 -3.35 7.15
N VAL A 6 11.84 -3.64 6.96
CA VAL A 6 11.31 -4.32 5.78
C VAL A 6 10.52 -3.34 4.92
N THR A 7 10.87 -3.22 3.64
CA THR A 7 10.06 -2.47 2.66
C THR A 7 9.13 -3.42 1.92
N VAL A 8 7.82 -3.19 1.99
CA VAL A 8 6.81 -3.92 1.21
C VAL A 8 6.45 -3.09 -0.02
N VAL A 9 6.86 -3.54 -1.21
CA VAL A 9 6.54 -2.87 -2.47
C VAL A 9 5.27 -3.46 -3.07
N VAL A 10 4.27 -2.63 -3.32
CA VAL A 10 2.97 -3.04 -3.88
C VAL A 10 2.78 -2.43 -5.27
N PRO A 11 3.13 -3.17 -6.35
CA PRO A 11 2.86 -2.71 -7.71
C PRO A 11 1.36 -2.85 -8.03
N THR A 12 0.74 -1.74 -8.44
CA THR A 12 -0.68 -1.69 -8.83
C THR A 12 -0.90 -1.05 -10.19
N ARG A 13 -2.00 -1.43 -10.85
CA ARG A 13 -2.45 -0.89 -12.13
C ARG A 13 -3.92 -1.22 -12.33
N ASP A 14 -4.75 -0.19 -12.34
CA ASP A 14 -6.18 -0.23 -12.66
C ASP A 14 -6.98 -1.22 -11.79
N ARG A 15 -6.64 -1.34 -10.50
CA ARG A 15 -7.23 -2.32 -9.57
C ARG A 15 -7.36 -1.79 -8.13
N PRO A 16 -8.15 -0.73 -7.91
CA PRO A 16 -8.26 -0.09 -6.60
C PRO A 16 -8.81 -1.01 -5.50
N GLU A 17 -9.71 -1.94 -5.83
CA GLU A 17 -10.30 -2.88 -4.86
C GLU A 17 -9.22 -3.82 -4.32
N LEU A 18 -8.44 -4.44 -5.22
CA LEU A 18 -7.35 -5.35 -4.84
C LEU A 18 -6.20 -4.62 -4.12
N LEU A 19 -5.96 -3.36 -4.47
CA LEU A 19 -5.02 -2.52 -3.72
C LEU A 19 -5.50 -2.34 -2.27
N GLY A 20 -6.80 -2.09 -2.07
CA GLY A 20 -7.39 -1.98 -0.75
C GLY A 20 -7.20 -3.26 0.08
N GLU A 21 -7.58 -4.41 -0.47
CA GLU A 21 -7.44 -5.72 0.20
C GLU A 21 -5.98 -6.03 0.57
N ALA A 22 -5.05 -5.76 -0.35
CA ALA A 22 -3.62 -5.97 -0.10
C ALA A 22 -3.10 -5.09 1.05
N LEU A 23 -3.47 -3.80 1.08
CA LEU A 23 -3.07 -2.89 2.15
C LEU A 23 -3.73 -3.24 3.49
N GLU A 24 -4.97 -3.73 3.50
CA GLU A 24 -5.61 -4.26 4.73
C GLU A 24 -4.82 -5.46 5.27
N GLY A 25 -4.48 -6.43 4.43
CA GLY A 25 -3.69 -7.60 4.84
C GLY A 25 -2.28 -7.25 5.33
N ILE A 26 -1.64 -6.23 4.75
CA ILE A 26 -0.34 -5.73 5.23
C ILE A 26 -0.50 -5.04 6.60
N ALA A 27 -1.55 -4.24 6.79
CA ALA A 27 -1.79 -3.55 8.06
C ALA A 27 -2.10 -4.51 9.23
N GLU A 28 -2.56 -5.73 8.95
CA GLU A 28 -2.84 -6.76 9.94
C GLU A 28 -1.61 -7.59 10.35
N GLN A 29 -0.44 -7.34 9.75
CA GLN A 29 0.78 -8.06 10.10
C GLN A 29 1.24 -7.75 11.54
N ARG A 30 1.78 -8.78 12.20
CA ARG A 30 2.33 -8.66 13.57
C ARG A 30 3.75 -8.07 13.60
N PHE A 31 4.45 -8.09 12.48
CA PHE A 31 5.75 -7.45 12.33
C PHE A 31 5.55 -5.94 12.22
N SER A 32 6.32 -5.12 12.95
CA SER A 32 6.02 -3.68 13.08
C SER A 32 7.05 -2.73 12.48
N ASP A 33 8.25 -3.22 12.13
CA ASP A 33 9.32 -2.36 11.59
C ASP A 33 9.35 -2.44 10.06
N TYR A 34 8.28 -1.92 9.43
CA TYR A 34 8.13 -1.94 7.98
C TYR A 34 7.57 -0.64 7.41
N GLU A 35 7.88 -0.41 6.15
CA GLU A 35 7.35 0.68 5.31
C GLU A 35 6.63 0.09 4.09
N VAL A 36 5.71 0.85 3.50
CA VAL A 36 4.93 0.39 2.34
C VAL A 36 5.08 1.38 1.19
N VAL A 37 5.54 0.90 0.04
CA VAL A 37 5.68 1.70 -1.18
C VAL A 37 4.72 1.19 -2.24
N VAL A 38 3.70 1.99 -2.56
CA VAL A 38 2.77 1.68 -3.64
C VAL A 38 3.30 2.28 -4.95
N VAL A 39 3.51 1.43 -5.94
CA VAL A 39 3.92 1.82 -7.29
C VAL A 39 2.71 1.70 -8.21
N ASP A 40 2.12 2.83 -8.58
CA ASP A 40 0.93 2.88 -9.44
C ASP A 40 1.33 3.12 -10.91
N ASP A 41 1.15 2.09 -11.76
CA ASP A 41 1.35 2.13 -13.21
C ASP A 41 0.02 2.31 -13.99
N SER A 42 -1.03 2.80 -13.32
CA SER A 42 -2.25 3.21 -14.03
C SER A 42 -1.95 4.36 -15.01
N PRO A 43 -2.51 4.34 -16.23
CA PRO A 43 -2.32 5.39 -17.23
C PRO A 43 -3.02 6.72 -16.87
N GLY A 44 -3.44 6.91 -15.62
CA GLY A 44 -4.23 8.05 -15.13
C GLY A 44 -5.72 7.75 -15.01
N GLY A 45 -6.54 8.81 -14.97
CA GLY A 45 -8.01 8.70 -14.93
C GLY A 45 -8.59 8.32 -13.57
N GLU A 46 -9.79 7.74 -13.61
CA GLU A 46 -10.58 7.41 -12.42
C GLU A 46 -9.88 6.36 -11.54
N ALA A 47 -9.44 5.25 -12.12
CA ALA A 47 -8.78 4.18 -11.37
C ALA A 47 -7.54 4.67 -10.60
N ALA A 48 -6.68 5.48 -11.23
CA ALA A 48 -5.54 6.11 -10.56
C ALA A 48 -5.97 7.09 -9.45
N ALA A 49 -7.10 7.79 -9.63
CA ALA A 49 -7.65 8.66 -8.58
C ALA A 49 -8.18 7.85 -7.39
N VAL A 50 -8.84 6.72 -7.65
CA VAL A 50 -9.31 5.80 -6.60
C VAL A 50 -8.12 5.15 -5.90
N ASN A 51 -7.06 4.71 -6.61
CA ASN A 51 -5.84 4.20 -5.98
C ASN A 51 -5.25 5.21 -4.98
N ARG A 52 -5.17 6.49 -5.36
CA ARG A 52 -4.71 7.56 -4.43
C ARG A 52 -5.62 7.72 -3.22
N GLN A 53 -6.94 7.57 -3.38
CA GLN A 53 -7.87 7.60 -2.25
C GLN A 53 -7.70 6.39 -1.33
N VAL A 54 -7.51 5.20 -1.91
CA VAL A 54 -7.21 3.97 -1.17
C VAL A 54 -5.95 4.14 -0.34
N VAL A 55 -4.83 4.59 -0.94
CA VAL A 55 -3.57 4.82 -0.21
C VAL A 55 -3.73 5.82 0.95
N ARG A 56 -4.48 6.91 0.74
CA ARG A 56 -4.75 7.92 1.78
C ARG A 56 -5.51 7.37 2.99
N ARG A 57 -6.33 6.31 2.82
CA ARG A 57 -7.01 5.64 3.96
C ARG A 57 -6.03 4.97 4.92
N PHE A 58 -4.85 4.59 4.43
CA PHE A 58 -3.86 3.88 5.25
C PHE A 58 -2.85 4.83 5.91
N GLY A 59 -2.50 5.95 5.28
CA GLY A 59 -1.80 7.09 5.91
C GLY A 59 -0.79 6.69 7.00
N ASP A 60 -1.03 7.18 8.22
CA ASP A 60 -0.17 7.01 9.41
C ASP A 60 0.03 5.55 9.88
N ARG A 61 -0.65 4.56 9.26
CA ARG A 61 -0.45 3.12 9.59
C ARG A 61 0.83 2.56 9.02
N PHE A 62 1.33 3.13 7.93
CA PHE A 62 2.59 2.72 7.32
C PHE A 62 3.61 3.84 7.49
N ARG A 63 4.87 3.45 7.70
CA ARG A 63 5.98 4.37 7.61
C ARG A 63 6.26 4.73 6.15
#